data_AF-A0A934W016-F1
#
_entry.id   AF-A0A934W016-F1
#
_cell.length_a   1.000
_cell.length_b   1.000
_cell.length_c   1.000
_cell.angle_alpha   90.00
_cell.angle_beta   90.00
_cell.angle_gamma   90.00
#
_symmetry.space_group_name_H-M   'P 1'
#
loop_
_entity.id
_entity.type
_entity.pdbx_description
1 polymer ?
#
loop_
_entity_poly.entity_id
_entity_poly.type
_entity_poly.pdbx_seq_one_letter_code
_entity_poly.pdbx_strand_id
1 'polypeptide(L)'
;MDFDFDSMSLKEMRELRGKLDRAINSYEDRKRRQALAAVEEAAREHGFNLAELTGVKTRRAGTVAPKYANPDDPTLTWTGRGRKPRWVQESLEGGKELDDLLI
;
A
#
# COMPACT_ATOMS: atom_id res chain seq x y z
N MET A 1 25.67 23.62 -6.20
CA MET A 1 25.61 23.48 -4.74
C MET A 1 26.63 22.42 -4.42
N ASP A 2 27.83 22.85 -4.05
CA ASP A 2 28.96 21.97 -3.79
C ASP A 2 28.84 21.43 -2.38
N PHE A 3 28.95 20.11 -2.23
CA PHE A 3 28.99 19.46 -0.94
C PHE A 3 30.46 19.40 -0.51
N ASP A 4 30.80 20.09 0.58
CA ASP A 4 32.12 20.00 1.19
C ASP A 4 32.19 18.72 2.03
N PHE A 5 33.02 17.78 1.61
CA PHE A 5 33.19 16.49 2.29
C PHE A 5 34.39 16.49 3.26
N ASP A 6 35.31 17.45 3.17
CA ASP A 6 36.51 17.50 4.01
C ASP A 6 36.21 17.96 5.44
N SER A 7 35.15 18.77 5.62
CA SER A 7 34.71 19.27 6.94
C SER A 7 33.65 18.40 7.62
N MET A 8 33.02 17.46 6.90
CA MET A 8 31.96 16.60 7.45
C MET A 8 32.52 15.40 8.20
N SER A 9 31.84 14.98 9.26
CA SER A 9 32.17 13.73 9.96
C SER A 9 31.73 12.50 9.16
N LEU A 10 32.39 11.36 9.39
CA LEU A 10 32.02 10.07 8.80
C LEU A 10 30.55 9.68 9.05
N LYS A 11 29.99 10.11 10.19
CA LYS A 11 28.58 9.88 10.52
C LYS A 11 27.68 10.67 9.57
N GLU A 12 27.95 11.96 9.37
CA GLU A 12 27.16 12.82 8.50
C GLU A 12 27.24 12.39 7.04
N MET A 13 28.41 11.93 6.57
CA MET A 13 28.55 11.34 5.24
C MET A 13 27.67 10.10 5.04
N ARG A 14 27.61 9.21 6.04
CA ARG A 14 26.75 8.02 6.01
C ARG A 14 25.27 8.39 6.00
N GLU A 15 24.87 9.39 6.78
CA GLU A 15 23.50 9.89 6.77
C GLU A 15 23.12 10.53 5.42
N LEU A 16 24.04 11.30 4.83
CA LEU A 16 23.84 11.90 3.51
C LEU A 16 23.70 10.83 2.43
N ARG A 17 24.54 9.80 2.45
CA ARG A 17 24.40 8.63 1.57
C ARG A 17 23.03 7.99 1.69
N GLY A 18 22.55 7.72 2.92
CA GLY A 18 21.23 7.13 3.13
C GLY A 18 20.07 8.05 2.71
N LYS A 19 20.24 9.37 2.73
CA LYS A 19 19.28 10.32 2.17
C LYS A 19 19.32 10.34 0.64
N LEU A 20 20.52 10.29 0.05
CA LEU A 20 20.73 10.25 -1.38
C LEU A 20 20.14 8.98 -2.00
N ASP A 21 20.41 7.81 -1.41
CA ASP A 21 19.87 6.52 -1.88
C ASP A 21 18.33 6.54 -1.86
N ARG A 22 17.72 7.08 -0.80
CA ARG A 22 16.27 7.28 -0.73
C ARG A 22 15.76 8.26 -1.79
N ALA A 23 16.47 9.36 -2.01
CA ALA A 23 16.10 10.35 -3.01
C ALA A 23 16.15 9.76 -4.43
N ILE A 24 17.20 9.01 -4.77
CA ILE A 24 17.37 8.30 -6.04
C ILE A 24 16.22 7.32 -6.26
N ASN A 25 15.98 6.41 -5.32
CA ASN A 25 14.91 5.42 -5.44
C ASN A 25 13.54 6.11 -5.60
N SER A 26 13.27 7.15 -4.82
CA SER A 26 12.02 7.91 -4.93
C SER A 26 11.86 8.61 -6.29
N TYR A 27 12.97 9.07 -6.88
CA TYR A 27 12.97 9.74 -8.16
C TYR A 27 12.68 8.74 -9.29
N GLU A 28 13.33 7.58 -9.26
CA GLU A 28 13.07 6.50 -10.22
C GLU A 28 11.64 5.99 -10.13
N ASP A 29 11.11 5.77 -8.92
CA ASP A 29 9.71 5.40 -8.70
C ASP A 29 8.75 6.44 -9.27
N ARG A 30 8.99 7.73 -9.02
CA ARG A 30 8.17 8.82 -9.59
C ARG A 30 8.24 8.82 -11.11
N LYS A 31 9.43 8.69 -11.69
CA LYS A 31 9.62 8.67 -13.15
C LYS A 31 8.94 7.46 -13.79
N ARG A 32 9.02 6.29 -13.15
CA ARG A 32 8.34 5.07 -13.59
C ARG A 32 6.82 5.22 -13.55
N ARG A 33 6.27 5.80 -12.47
CA ARG A 33 4.83 6.07 -12.36
C ARG A 33 4.36 7.08 -13.40
N GLN A 34 5.13 8.14 -13.65
CA GLN A 34 4.83 9.11 -14.70
C GLN A 34 4.83 8.46 -16.09
N ALA A 35 5.82 7.62 -16.38
CA ALA A 35 5.86 6.88 -17.65
C ALA A 35 4.64 5.95 -17.79
N LEU A 36 4.26 5.23 -16.74
CA LEU A 36 3.07 4.37 -16.76
C LEU A 36 1.78 5.17 -16.98
N ALA A 37 1.62 6.30 -16.28
CA ALA A 37 0.47 7.19 -16.43
C ALA A 37 0.38 7.77 -17.85
N ALA A 38 1.51 8.18 -18.45
CA ALA A 38 1.53 8.69 -19.81
C ALA A 38 1.12 7.61 -20.84
N VAL A 39 1.57 6.37 -20.65
CA VAL A 39 1.17 5.25 -21.51
C VAL A 39 -0.32 4.92 -21.33
N GLU A 40 -0.83 4.96 -20.10
CA GLU A 40 -2.25 4.75 -19.81
C GLU A 40 -3.13 5.85 -20.40
N GLU A 41 -2.69 7.11 -20.32
CA GLU A 41 -3.38 8.25 -20.94
C GLU A 41 -3.43 8.11 -22.46
N ALA A 42 -2.30 7.79 -23.10
CA ALA A 42 -2.25 7.56 -24.54
C ALA A 42 -3.14 6.38 -24.97
N ALA A 43 -3.16 5.29 -24.20
CA ALA A 43 -4.08 4.17 -24.46
C ALA A 43 -5.54 4.63 -24.39
N ARG A 44 -5.89 5.42 -23.37
CA ARG A 44 -7.25 5.95 -23.17
C ARG A 44 -7.67 6.91 -24.26
N GLU A 45 -6.78 7.75 -24.78
CA GLU A 45 -7.06 8.63 -25.93
C GLU A 45 -7.49 7.83 -27.17
N HIS A 46 -6.94 6.64 -27.34
CA HIS A 46 -7.31 5.72 -28.42
C HIS A 46 -8.46 4.78 -28.05
N GLY A 47 -9.09 4.95 -26.88
CA GLY A 47 -10.23 4.14 -26.44
C GLY A 47 -9.86 2.77 -25.88
N PHE A 48 -8.59 2.55 -25.52
CA PHE A 48 -8.11 1.29 -24.96
C PHE A 48 -7.71 1.43 -23.49
N ASN A 49 -7.90 0.38 -22.69
CA ASN A 49 -7.26 0.27 -21.39
C ASN A 49 -5.85 -0.31 -21.56
N LEU A 50 -4.85 0.23 -20.85
CA LEU A 50 -3.48 -0.31 -20.83
C LEU A 50 -3.43 -1.81 -20.49
N ALA A 51 -4.32 -2.29 -19.61
CA ALA A 51 -4.42 -3.70 -19.25
C ALA A 51 -4.90 -4.58 -20.41
N GLU A 52 -5.68 -4.04 -21.34
CA GLU A 52 -6.15 -4.74 -22.55
C GLU A 52 -5.05 -4.82 -23.61
N LEU A 53 -4.24 -3.76 -23.76
CA LEU A 53 -3.15 -3.71 -24.74
C LEU A 53 -1.94 -4.58 -24.34
N THR A 54 -1.65 -4.68 -23.04
CA THR A 54 -0.49 -5.44 -22.55
C THR A 54 -0.80 -6.90 -22.29
N GLY A 55 -2.09 -7.29 -22.27
CA GLY A 55 -2.53 -8.62 -21.85
C GLY A 55 -2.19 -8.95 -20.38
N VAL A 56 -1.61 -7.99 -19.64
CA VAL A 56 -1.25 -8.16 -18.24
C VAL A 56 -2.47 -7.79 -17.41
N LYS A 57 -3.19 -8.83 -16.98
CA LYS A 57 -4.22 -8.69 -15.94
C LYS A 57 -3.53 -8.13 -14.69
N THR A 58 -3.70 -6.84 -14.40
CA THR A 58 -3.21 -6.25 -13.15
C THR A 58 -3.81 -7.08 -12.02
N ARG A 59 -2.98 -7.87 -11.33
CA ARG A 59 -3.39 -8.50 -10.07
C ARG A 59 -3.62 -7.36 -9.09
N ARG A 60 -4.85 -6.83 -9.05
CA ARG A 60 -5.31 -6.10 -7.87
C ARG A 60 -4.99 -7.01 -6.70
N ALA A 61 -4.22 -6.52 -5.73
CA ALA A 61 -4.06 -7.23 -4.47
C ALA A 61 -5.48 -7.50 -3.97
N GLY A 62 -5.91 -8.76 -4.05
CA GLY A 62 -7.30 -9.12 -3.83
C GLY A 62 -7.68 -8.65 -2.45
N THR A 63 -8.72 -7.83 -2.36
CA THR A 63 -9.39 -7.56 -1.09
C THR A 63 -9.77 -8.92 -0.53
N VAL A 64 -9.08 -9.34 0.53
CA VAL A 64 -9.37 -10.63 1.18
C VAL A 64 -10.81 -10.56 1.64
N ALA A 65 -11.60 -11.59 1.36
CA ALA A 65 -12.99 -11.62 1.79
C ALA A 65 -13.07 -11.42 3.31
N PRO A 66 -14.07 -10.68 3.81
CA PRO A 66 -14.32 -10.62 5.24
C PRO A 66 -14.52 -12.05 5.79
N LYS A 67 -13.95 -12.32 6.96
CA LYS A 67 -14.08 -13.61 7.67
C LYS A 67 -15.00 -13.50 8.87
N TYR A 68 -15.14 -12.29 9.41
CA TYR A 68 -15.94 -12.01 10.60
C TYR A 68 -16.93 -10.87 10.33
N ALA A 69 -18.13 -10.92 10.91
CA ALA A 69 -19.10 -9.83 10.92
C ALA A 69 -19.58 -9.55 12.34
N ASN A 70 -19.94 -8.30 12.59
CA ASN A 70 -20.50 -7.90 13.87
C ASN A 70 -21.95 -8.41 14.00
N PRO A 71 -22.30 -9.16 15.06
CA PRO A 71 -23.67 -9.62 15.31
C PRO A 71 -24.67 -8.48 15.54
N ASP A 72 -24.20 -7.33 16.03
CA ASP A 72 -25.05 -6.15 16.26
C ASP A 72 -25.20 -5.29 14.99
N ASP A 73 -24.25 -5.36 14.06
CA ASP A 73 -24.29 -4.63 12.79
C ASP A 73 -23.59 -5.41 11.66
N PRO A 74 -24.33 -6.16 10.82
CA PRO A 74 -23.76 -7.01 9.78
C PRO A 74 -23.04 -6.23 8.66
N THR A 75 -23.13 -4.90 8.63
CA THR A 75 -22.37 -4.06 7.68
C THR A 75 -20.90 -3.92 8.09
N LEU A 76 -20.59 -4.13 9.37
CA LEU A 76 -19.24 -4.07 9.90
C LEU A 76 -18.57 -5.45 9.80
N THR A 77 -17.69 -5.59 8.82
CA THR A 77 -16.98 -6.85 8.56
C THR A 77 -15.48 -6.72 8.70
N TRP A 78 -14.82 -7.82 9.06
CA TRP A 78 -13.37 -7.87 9.25
C TRP A 78 -12.77 -9.11 8.59
N THR A 79 -11.68 -8.92 7.87
CA THR A 79 -10.99 -9.98 7.11
C THR A 79 -10.15 -10.91 7.97
N GLY A 80 -10.06 -10.64 9.28
CA GLY A 80 -9.14 -11.32 10.19
C GLY A 80 -7.67 -10.91 10.01
N ARG A 81 -7.38 -9.98 9.10
CA ARG A 81 -6.03 -9.43 8.86
C ARG A 81 -5.95 -8.00 9.40
N GLY A 82 -4.80 -7.66 9.98
CA GLY A 82 -4.52 -6.32 10.51
C GLY A 82 -5.10 -6.07 11.90
N ARG A 83 -5.31 -4.79 12.25
CA ARG A 83 -5.78 -4.38 13.58
C ARG A 83 -7.24 -4.83 13.80
N LYS A 84 -7.51 -5.46 14.94
CA LYS A 84 -8.86 -5.83 15.37
C LYS A 84 -9.75 -4.57 15.49
N PRO A 85 -10.91 -4.52 14.83
CA PRO A 85 -11.92 -3.48 15.03
C PRO A 85 -12.40 -3.42 16.48
N ARG A 86 -13.00 -2.29 16.89
CA ARG A 86 -13.52 -2.11 18.26
C ARG A 86 -14.59 -3.15 18.61
N TRP A 87 -15.55 -3.38 17.73
CA TRP A 87 -16.62 -4.36 17.94
C TRP A 87 -16.10 -5.79 18.17
N VAL A 88 -14.97 -6.17 17.55
CA VAL A 88 -14.33 -7.48 17.79
C VAL A 88 -13.75 -7.52 19.20
N GLN A 89 -13.11 -6.43 19.64
CA GLN A 89 -12.56 -6.34 21.00
C GLN A 89 -13.68 -6.36 22.03
N GLU A 90 -14.72 -5.56 21.83
CA GLU A 90 -15.90 -5.51 22.71
C GLU A 90 -16.61 -6.87 22.79
N SER A 91 -16.71 -7.60 21.66
CA SER A 91 -17.26 -8.96 21.65
C SER A 91 -16.40 -9.94 22.46
N LEU A 92 -15.06 -9.84 22.34
CA LEU A 92 -14.13 -10.67 23.10
C LEU A 92 -14.13 -10.32 24.60
N GLU A 93 -14.27 -9.04 24.95
CA GLU A 93 -14.41 -8.57 26.33
C GLU A 93 -15.75 -8.96 26.94
N GLY A 94 -16.81 -9.02 26.13
CA GLY A 94 -18.14 -9.52 26.49
C GLY A 94 -18.22 -11.03 26.65
N GLY A 95 -17.10 -11.75 26.53
CA GLY A 95 -17.02 -13.20 26.72
C GLY A 95 -17.41 -14.04 25.50
N LYS A 96 -17.63 -13.42 24.34
CA LYS A 96 -17.83 -14.15 23.08
C LYS A 96 -16.49 -14.53 22.48
N GLU A 97 -16.43 -15.68 21.82
CA GLU A 97 -15.22 -16.10 21.12
C GLU A 97 -15.18 -15.50 19.72
N LEU A 98 -13.97 -15.35 19.16
CA LEU A 98 -13.82 -14.87 17.79
C LEU A 98 -14.51 -15.80 16.78
N ASP A 99 -14.73 -17.07 17.15
CA ASP A 99 -15.42 -18.05 16.32
C ASP A 99 -16.92 -17.75 16.15
N ASP A 100 -17.55 -17.15 17.16
CA ASP A 100 -18.97 -16.74 17.15
C ASP A 100 -19.25 -15.59 16.16
N LEU A 101 -18.20 -14.89 15.74
CA LEU A 101 -18.26 -13.76 14.83
C LEU A 101 -18.00 -14.18 13.38
N LEU A 102 -17.79 -15.46 13.06
CA LEU A 102 -17.57 -15.91 11.68
C LEU A 102 -18.85 -15.75 10.84
N ILE A 103 -18.64 -15.39 9.57
CA ILE A 103 -19.68 -15.42 8.53
C ILE A 103 -19.59 -16.67 7.65
#